data_AF-A0A2V8E3I3-F1
#
_entry.id   AF-A0A2V8E3I3-F1
#
_cell.length_a   1.000
_cell.length_b   1.000
_cell.length_c   1.000
_cell.angle_alpha   90.00
_cell.angle_beta   90.00
_cell.angle_gamma   90.00
#
_symmetry.space_group_name_H-M   'P 1'
#
loop_
_entity.id
_entity.type
_entity.pdbx_description
1 polymer ?
#
loop_
_entity_poly.entity_id
_entity_poly.type
_entity_poly.pdbx_seq_one_letter_code
_entity_poly.pdbx_strand_id
1 'polypeptide(L)'
;MTVTVNVAGNTPPSVTNSATVSCGGDSIPHTANDPTTVNPSVLPDLTITKTHTHNFTQGQTGATYTLTVSNIGGAPTNALVAVDDTLPLGLTATGLAGTGWTCTVSPLNCQRGDAVASGGSYPSITLTVDVASNALSSVTNTATVSGGGDTIPGNNTASDPTIIDTAALALRFIPVTPCRVADTRNPAGPFGGPSLAGGSTRSFPVPSSSCGIPSAAKAYSLNATVVPHGPLGYLTLWPTGAVQPLVSTLNSYDGQVTANAAMVPAGTSGSINTFVTNDTDLILDINGYFLDTTSSTALMFYSVAPCRVVDTRNPDGTFGGPILNEGTTRSFPITSSACGIPATAQAFALNATVVPSGFLGYLTLWPTGVAQPLVSTLNAYDGQVTANMAIVQAGTGGAVSAFVTNNDSHLILDITGYFAPPASGGLQFYTLTPCRVLDTRNSDGTFGGPIMSGGTSRSFPVPSSACSVPASAQVYSMNATVVPSGFLGYLTIWRTGVAQPLVSTLNAYDGQVTANALIVSAGTGGAVSAFVTNATHLIFDVDGYFALPSPPSDTRAYSSTDR
;
A
#
# COMPACT_ATOMS: atom_id res chain seq x y z
N MET A 1 73.75 28.67 -20.88
CA MET A 1 72.47 29.42 -21.04
C MET A 1 71.48 28.77 -20.11
N THR A 2 70.86 29.54 -19.22
CA THR A 2 69.80 29.04 -18.33
C THR A 2 68.48 29.55 -18.87
N VAL A 3 67.53 28.65 -19.13
CA VAL A 3 66.17 29.00 -19.57
C VAL A 3 65.20 28.55 -18.50
N THR A 4 64.36 29.47 -18.03
CA THR A 4 63.28 29.17 -17.09
C THR A 4 61.97 29.12 -17.87
N VAL A 5 61.17 28.09 -17.64
CA VAL A 5 59.88 27.87 -18.31
C VAL A 5 58.78 27.61 -17.29
N ASN A 6 57.55 27.99 -17.62
CA ASN A 6 56.34 27.62 -16.85
C ASN A 6 55.70 26.38 -17.49
N VAL A 7 55.25 25.43 -16.67
CA VAL A 7 54.59 24.20 -17.13
C VAL A 7 53.07 24.38 -17.10
N ALA A 8 52.38 24.15 -18.21
CA ALA A 8 50.92 24.24 -18.29
C ALA A 8 50.24 23.00 -17.66
N GLY A 9 49.05 23.16 -17.07
CA GLY A 9 48.34 22.09 -16.36
C GLY A 9 47.89 20.89 -17.23
N ASN A 10 47.92 21.04 -18.56
CA ASN A 10 47.59 19.99 -19.53
C ASN A 10 48.83 19.37 -20.20
N THR A 11 50.03 19.60 -19.65
CA THR A 11 51.28 19.09 -20.23
C THR A 11 51.31 17.55 -20.16
N PRO A 12 51.69 16.84 -21.24
CA PRO A 12 51.80 15.38 -21.24
C PRO A 12 52.79 14.87 -20.18
N PRO A 13 52.69 13.59 -19.73
CA PRO A 13 53.51 13.03 -18.65
C PRO A 13 55.03 13.04 -18.91
N SER A 14 55.43 13.28 -20.16
CA SER A 14 56.82 13.46 -20.56
C SER A 14 56.90 14.48 -21.68
N VAL A 15 57.80 15.45 -21.54
CA VAL A 15 58.13 16.44 -22.57
C VAL A 15 59.64 16.48 -22.76
N THR A 16 60.09 16.59 -24.01
CA THR A 16 61.53 16.67 -24.32
C THR A 16 61.90 18.10 -24.66
N ASN A 17 62.80 18.69 -23.89
CA ASN A 17 63.43 19.95 -24.26
C ASN A 17 64.62 19.66 -25.19
N SER A 18 64.76 20.43 -26.27
CA SER A 18 65.82 20.24 -27.26
C SER A 18 66.60 21.53 -27.46
N ALA A 19 67.93 21.44 -27.47
CA ALA A 19 68.82 22.55 -27.75
C ALA A 19 69.78 22.17 -28.89
N THR A 20 69.87 23.03 -29.90
CA THR A 20 70.70 22.81 -31.09
C THR A 20 71.73 23.93 -31.24
N VAL A 21 72.97 23.57 -31.53
CA VAL A 21 74.04 24.51 -31.92
C VAL A 21 74.36 24.34 -33.41
N SER A 22 74.46 25.46 -34.14
CA SER A 22 74.58 25.46 -35.60
C SER A 22 75.67 26.39 -36.16
N CYS A 23 76.51 26.98 -35.32
CA CYS A 23 77.62 27.85 -35.72
C CYS A 23 78.95 27.43 -35.05
N GLY A 24 80.08 27.75 -35.69
CA GLY A 24 81.43 27.41 -35.18
C GLY A 24 82.39 26.79 -36.20
N GLY A 25 82.04 26.78 -37.49
CA GLY A 25 82.86 26.17 -38.55
C GLY A 25 82.54 24.70 -38.83
N ASP A 26 81.63 24.09 -38.06
CA ASP A 26 81.03 22.79 -38.33
C ASP A 26 79.75 22.98 -39.17
N SER A 27 79.63 22.23 -40.28
CA SER A 27 78.47 22.26 -41.18
C SER A 27 77.31 21.35 -40.73
N ILE A 28 77.50 20.59 -39.65
CA ILE A 28 76.51 19.66 -39.11
C ILE A 28 75.97 20.21 -37.77
N PRO A 29 74.65 20.45 -37.64
CA PRO A 29 74.07 20.89 -36.38
C PRO A 29 74.07 19.75 -35.35
N HIS A 30 74.50 20.06 -34.13
CA HIS A 30 74.49 19.12 -33.00
C HIS A 30 73.32 19.45 -32.08
N THR A 31 72.56 18.44 -31.69
CA THR A 31 71.37 18.59 -30.85
C THR A 31 71.50 17.77 -29.58
N ALA A 32 71.19 18.38 -28.44
CA ALA A 32 71.03 17.70 -27.17
C ALA A 32 69.54 17.71 -26.77
N ASN A 33 69.06 16.56 -26.30
CA ASN A 33 67.68 16.38 -25.85
C ASN A 33 67.68 16.00 -24.37
N ASP A 34 66.82 16.64 -23.59
CA ASP A 34 66.60 16.34 -22.18
C ASP A 34 65.12 15.98 -21.95
N PRO A 35 64.79 14.68 -21.81
CA PRO A 35 63.43 14.25 -21.49
C PRO A 35 63.11 14.59 -20.04
N THR A 36 62.14 15.47 -19.84
CA THR A 36 61.63 15.86 -18.53
C THR A 36 60.34 15.13 -18.23
N THR A 37 60.32 14.36 -17.13
CA THR A 37 59.09 13.77 -16.60
C THR A 37 58.24 14.87 -15.95
N VAL A 38 57.00 15.00 -16.41
CA VAL A 38 56.01 15.90 -15.81
C VAL A 38 55.11 15.03 -14.93
N ASN A 39 55.27 15.14 -13.62
CA ASN A 39 54.38 14.43 -12.71
C ASN A 39 52.96 15.00 -12.85
N PRO A 40 51.92 14.15 -12.97
CA PRO A 40 50.55 14.63 -13.00
C PRO A 40 50.29 15.46 -11.73
N SER A 41 49.59 16.58 -11.90
CA SER A 41 49.18 17.42 -10.79
C SER A 41 48.28 16.58 -9.86
N VAL A 42 48.79 16.20 -8.69
CA VAL A 42 48.05 15.47 -7.66
C VAL A 42 47.18 16.47 -6.90
N LEU A 43 46.14 16.98 -7.54
CA LEU A 43 45.18 17.87 -6.88
C LEU A 43 44.04 17.05 -6.27
N PRO A 44 43.42 17.53 -5.18
CA PRO A 44 42.12 17.02 -4.75
C PRO A 44 41.07 17.31 -5.83
N ASP A 45 40.09 16.42 -5.95
CA ASP A 45 38.95 16.49 -6.88
C ASP A 45 37.74 16.00 -6.08
N LEU A 46 36.83 16.92 -5.78
CA LEU A 46 35.67 16.61 -4.96
C LEU A 46 34.55 16.10 -5.85
N THR A 47 33.66 15.32 -5.28
CA THR A 47 32.40 14.98 -5.91
C THR A 47 31.35 14.82 -4.84
N ILE A 48 30.09 15.03 -5.20
CA ILE A 48 28.96 14.93 -4.29
C ILE A 48 27.93 13.96 -4.85
N THR A 49 27.32 13.20 -3.95
CA THR A 49 26.12 12.41 -4.22
C THR A 49 24.99 12.90 -3.34
N LYS A 50 23.77 12.82 -3.85
CA LYS A 50 22.55 13.21 -3.17
C LYS A 50 21.49 12.16 -3.43
N THR A 51 20.92 11.62 -2.36
CA THR A 51 19.90 10.57 -2.44
C THR A 51 18.81 10.76 -1.39
N HIS A 52 17.63 10.22 -1.65
CA HIS A 52 16.57 9.99 -0.67
C HIS A 52 16.13 8.52 -0.72
N THR A 53 15.33 8.11 0.27
CA THR A 53 14.74 6.77 0.35
C THR A 53 13.22 6.89 0.40
N HIS A 54 12.52 6.14 -0.44
CA HIS A 54 11.06 6.18 -0.64
C HIS A 54 10.55 7.51 -1.21
N ASN A 55 9.37 7.49 -1.82
CA ASN A 55 8.72 8.72 -2.24
C ASN A 55 8.39 9.61 -1.03
N PHE A 56 8.37 10.91 -1.24
CA PHE A 56 7.83 11.84 -0.26
C PHE A 56 6.30 11.90 -0.39
N THR A 57 5.61 12.47 0.60
CA THR A 57 4.16 12.68 0.54
C THR A 57 3.83 14.14 0.82
N GLN A 58 2.84 14.69 0.13
CA GLN A 58 2.31 16.03 0.43
C GLN A 58 1.95 16.15 1.91
N GLY A 59 2.42 17.20 2.57
CA GLY A 59 2.20 17.42 4.01
C GLY A 59 3.11 16.59 4.94
N GLN A 60 4.03 15.78 4.41
CA GLN A 60 5.00 15.04 5.21
C GLN A 60 5.95 15.99 5.94
N THR A 61 6.11 15.80 7.24
CA THR A 61 7.12 16.50 8.05
C THR A 61 8.34 15.61 8.26
N GLY A 62 9.54 16.19 8.21
CA GLY A 62 10.77 15.45 8.56
C GLY A 62 11.26 14.45 7.50
N ALA A 63 10.93 14.64 6.22
CA ALA A 63 11.51 13.87 5.13
C ALA A 63 13.02 14.15 5.01
N THR A 64 13.83 13.20 4.54
CA THR A 64 15.30 13.34 4.60
C THR A 64 15.99 13.08 3.27
N TYR A 65 16.97 13.92 2.95
CA TYR A 65 18.01 13.66 1.96
C TYR A 65 19.34 13.33 2.64
N THR A 66 20.12 12.46 2.01
CA THR A 66 21.50 12.14 2.40
C THR A 66 22.45 12.69 1.34
N LEU A 67 23.40 13.52 1.75
CA LEU A 67 24.44 14.08 0.90
C LEU A 67 25.80 13.51 1.34
N THR A 68 26.60 13.03 0.40
CA THR A 68 27.94 12.51 0.68
C THR A 68 28.96 13.14 -0.25
N VAL A 69 29.99 13.75 0.33
CA VAL A 69 31.13 14.33 -0.38
C VAL A 69 32.32 13.39 -0.33
N SER A 70 32.90 13.11 -1.50
CA SER A 70 34.04 12.23 -1.69
C SER A 70 35.19 12.97 -2.39
N ASN A 71 36.43 12.57 -2.13
CA ASN A 71 37.60 13.06 -2.86
C ASN A 71 38.12 11.95 -3.76
N ILE A 72 37.94 12.11 -5.07
CA ILE A 72 38.42 11.18 -6.10
C ILE A 72 39.76 11.61 -6.70
N GLY A 73 40.29 12.76 -6.26
CA GLY A 73 41.55 13.33 -6.73
C GLY A 73 42.79 12.63 -6.18
N GLY A 74 43.97 13.02 -6.67
CA GLY A 74 45.24 12.37 -6.35
C GLY A 74 45.90 12.81 -5.04
N ALA A 75 45.34 13.80 -4.34
CA ALA A 75 45.85 14.30 -3.06
C ALA A 75 44.74 14.60 -2.05
N PRO A 76 45.08 14.70 -0.75
CA PRO A 76 44.13 15.15 0.27
C PRO A 76 43.61 16.57 -0.01
N THR A 77 42.40 16.86 0.45
CA THR A 77 41.89 18.24 0.43
C THR A 77 42.76 19.14 1.31
N ASN A 78 42.95 20.39 0.90
CA ASN A 78 43.90 21.32 1.52
C ASN A 78 43.31 22.68 1.90
N ALA A 79 42.00 22.85 1.73
CA ALA A 79 41.24 24.06 2.05
C ALA A 79 39.86 23.70 2.62
N LEU A 80 39.13 24.72 3.08
CA LEU A 80 37.75 24.57 3.55
C LEU A 80 36.87 23.97 2.45
N VAL A 81 36.06 22.98 2.79
CA VAL A 81 35.03 22.40 1.93
C VAL A 81 33.67 22.98 2.33
N ALA A 82 32.89 23.41 1.35
CA ALA A 82 31.54 23.92 1.54
C ALA A 82 30.54 23.13 0.68
N VAL A 83 29.38 22.80 1.25
CA VAL A 83 28.25 22.19 0.57
C VAL A 83 27.06 23.13 0.67
N ASP A 84 26.51 23.51 -0.47
CA ASP A 84 25.31 24.32 -0.61
C ASP A 84 24.16 23.47 -1.19
N ASP A 85 22.94 23.67 -0.71
CA ASP A 85 21.74 22.98 -1.20
C ASP A 85 20.65 23.99 -1.57
N THR A 86 19.94 23.75 -2.67
CA THR A 86 18.83 24.60 -3.11
C THR A 86 17.56 23.77 -3.23
N LEU A 87 16.64 23.99 -2.30
CA LEU A 87 15.36 23.29 -2.30
C LEU A 87 14.39 23.82 -3.38
N PRO A 88 13.67 22.93 -4.08
CA PRO A 88 12.60 23.32 -4.98
C PRO A 88 11.37 23.84 -4.21
N LEU A 89 10.48 24.56 -4.90
CA LEU A 89 9.19 24.97 -4.34
C LEU A 89 8.41 23.76 -3.82
N GLY A 90 7.83 23.92 -2.63
CA GLY A 90 7.08 22.87 -1.96
C GLY A 90 7.90 22.06 -0.96
N LEU A 91 9.22 22.27 -0.84
CA LEU A 91 10.05 21.73 0.24
C LEU A 91 10.59 22.85 1.12
N THR A 92 10.57 22.68 2.44
CA THR A 92 11.12 23.63 3.42
C THR A 92 12.10 22.92 4.34
N ALA A 93 13.34 23.38 4.43
CA ALA A 93 14.31 22.77 5.34
C ALA A 93 13.96 23.04 6.81
N THR A 94 13.98 21.99 7.62
CA THR A 94 13.77 22.04 9.07
C THR A 94 15.00 21.62 9.86
N GLY A 95 15.96 20.95 9.22
CA GLY A 95 17.23 20.56 9.83
C GLY A 95 18.31 20.29 8.80
N LEU A 96 19.56 20.54 9.15
CA LEU A 96 20.73 20.20 8.34
C LEU A 96 21.90 19.91 9.28
N ALA A 97 22.40 18.68 9.26
CA ALA A 97 23.46 18.26 10.18
C ALA A 97 24.28 17.10 9.62
N GLY A 98 25.54 17.00 10.04
CA GLY A 98 26.43 15.86 9.75
C GLY A 98 27.61 15.84 10.70
N THR A 99 28.15 14.66 11.01
CA THR A 99 29.26 14.53 11.96
C THR A 99 30.53 15.23 11.44
N GLY A 100 30.99 16.24 12.17
CA GLY A 100 32.16 17.06 11.80
C GLY A 100 31.85 18.21 10.83
N TRP A 101 30.58 18.40 10.45
CA TRP A 101 30.13 19.53 9.63
C TRP A 101 29.58 20.65 10.52
N THR A 102 29.88 21.89 10.16
CA THR A 102 29.24 23.09 10.73
C THR A 102 28.18 23.56 9.74
N CYS A 103 26.89 23.40 10.08
CA CYS A 103 25.78 23.60 9.16
C CYS A 103 24.85 24.74 9.58
N THR A 104 24.24 25.38 8.58
CA THR A 104 23.20 26.40 8.72
C THR A 104 22.01 26.03 7.82
N VAL A 105 20.79 26.33 8.26
CA VAL A 105 19.55 25.98 7.53
C VAL A 105 18.98 27.15 6.71
N SER A 106 19.51 28.35 6.88
CA SER A 106 19.15 29.53 6.09
C SER A 106 20.35 30.49 6.00
N PRO A 107 21.08 30.50 4.87
CA PRO A 107 20.97 29.59 3.72
C PRO A 107 21.34 28.14 4.08
N LEU A 108 20.98 27.17 3.24
CA LEU A 108 21.40 25.78 3.42
C LEU A 108 22.87 25.64 3.03
N ASN A 109 23.74 25.67 4.04
CA ASN A 109 25.18 25.58 3.86
C ASN A 109 25.82 24.76 4.97
N CYS A 110 26.71 23.84 4.62
CA CYS A 110 27.56 23.09 5.54
C CYS A 110 29.03 23.29 5.20
N GLN A 111 29.87 23.54 6.20
CA GLN A 111 31.31 23.72 6.03
C GLN A 111 32.12 22.76 6.88
N ARG A 112 33.30 22.41 6.39
CA ARG A 112 34.24 21.52 7.06
C ARG A 112 35.69 21.82 6.68
N GLY A 113 36.60 21.75 7.65
CA GLY A 113 37.98 22.22 7.51
C GLY A 113 39.07 21.16 7.63
N ASP A 114 38.79 19.95 8.12
CA ASP A 114 39.74 18.83 8.12
C ASP A 114 39.85 18.19 6.74
N ALA A 115 41.03 17.61 6.46
CA ALA A 115 41.32 17.02 5.16
C ALA A 115 40.70 15.62 5.00
N VAL A 116 40.18 15.32 3.81
CA VAL A 116 39.88 13.95 3.37
C VAL A 116 40.95 13.47 2.41
N ALA A 117 41.51 12.28 2.68
CA ALA A 117 42.53 11.67 1.83
C ALA A 117 41.97 11.33 0.43
N SER A 118 42.89 11.13 -0.53
CA SER A 118 42.56 10.59 -1.85
C SER A 118 41.79 9.27 -1.72
N GLY A 119 40.67 9.14 -2.43
CA GLY A 119 39.74 8.01 -2.35
C GLY A 119 38.85 7.98 -1.12
N GLY A 120 38.97 8.97 -0.21
CA GLY A 120 38.18 9.04 1.02
C GLY A 120 36.83 9.75 0.84
N SER A 121 35.96 9.64 1.84
CA SER A 121 34.68 10.37 1.93
C SER A 121 34.47 10.92 3.33
N TYR A 122 33.80 12.07 3.43
CA TYR A 122 33.34 12.58 4.72
C TYR A 122 32.11 11.80 5.20
N PRO A 123 31.84 11.73 6.51
CA PRO A 123 30.53 11.39 7.05
C PRO A 123 29.43 12.22 6.37
N SER A 124 28.31 11.55 6.10
CA SER A 124 27.17 12.12 5.37
C SER A 124 26.53 13.30 6.09
N ILE A 125 25.97 14.22 5.31
CA ILE A 125 25.09 15.28 5.78
C ILE A 125 23.64 14.81 5.59
N THR A 126 22.83 14.94 6.62
CA THR A 126 21.38 14.72 6.58
C THR A 126 20.67 16.07 6.50
N LEU A 127 19.94 16.27 5.41
CA LEU A 127 19.03 17.41 5.22
C LEU A 127 17.60 16.94 5.51
N THR A 128 16.96 17.55 6.50
CA THR A 128 15.58 17.30 6.89
C THR A 128 14.67 18.39 6.33
N VAL A 129 13.57 17.99 5.68
CA VAL A 129 12.61 18.89 5.03
C VAL A 129 11.17 18.55 5.39
N ASP A 130 10.33 19.58 5.40
CA ASP A 130 8.88 19.45 5.36
C ASP A 130 8.37 19.63 3.93
N VAL A 131 7.38 18.83 3.54
CA VAL A 131 6.76 18.81 2.23
C VAL A 131 5.43 19.55 2.30
N ALA A 132 5.26 20.57 1.48
CA ALA A 132 4.02 21.33 1.42
C ALA A 132 2.85 20.44 0.98
N SER A 133 1.66 20.72 1.51
CA SER A 133 0.44 19.98 1.17
C SER A 133 0.01 20.11 -0.29
N ASN A 134 0.57 21.07 -1.02
CA ASN A 134 0.35 21.34 -2.44
C ASN A 134 1.61 21.15 -3.29
N ALA A 135 2.63 20.46 -2.79
CA ALA A 135 3.86 20.19 -3.54
C ALA A 135 3.55 19.42 -4.85
N LEU A 136 4.31 19.71 -5.91
CA LEU A 136 4.14 19.03 -7.20
C LEU A 136 4.51 17.56 -7.10
N SER A 137 3.89 16.71 -7.93
CA SER A 137 4.09 15.24 -7.88
C SER A 137 5.51 14.77 -8.20
N SER A 138 6.35 15.65 -8.75
CA SER A 138 7.78 15.44 -8.86
C SER A 138 8.52 16.77 -8.74
N VAL A 139 9.56 16.80 -7.92
CA VAL A 139 10.46 17.93 -7.75
C VAL A 139 11.90 17.45 -7.86
N THR A 140 12.86 18.34 -8.09
CA THR A 140 14.29 17.99 -8.11
C THR A 140 15.03 18.84 -7.09
N ASN A 141 15.72 18.19 -6.15
CA ASN A 141 16.57 18.88 -5.19
C ASN A 141 18.04 18.79 -5.64
N THR A 142 18.78 19.90 -5.56
CA THR A 142 20.15 20.01 -6.08
C THR A 142 21.10 20.52 -5.01
N ALA A 143 22.25 19.86 -4.89
CA ALA A 143 23.34 20.26 -4.00
C ALA A 143 24.65 20.42 -4.76
N THR A 144 25.48 21.34 -4.31
CA THR A 144 26.80 21.62 -4.87
C THR A 144 27.87 21.60 -3.81
N VAL A 145 29.03 21.00 -4.10
CA VAL A 145 30.22 21.06 -3.25
C VAL A 145 31.26 22.00 -3.85
N SER A 146 32.02 22.71 -3.01
CA SER A 146 33.10 23.60 -3.44
C SER A 146 34.24 23.63 -2.42
N GLY A 147 35.39 24.18 -2.83
CA GLY A 147 36.55 24.35 -1.96
C GLY A 147 37.47 23.12 -1.94
N GLY A 148 38.10 22.83 -0.80
CA GLY A 148 38.98 21.66 -0.64
C GLY A 148 40.28 21.68 -1.45
N GLY A 149 40.53 22.71 -2.26
CA GLY A 149 41.62 22.76 -3.24
C GLY A 149 41.24 22.19 -4.61
N ASP A 150 39.96 21.82 -4.80
CA ASP A 150 39.45 21.30 -6.05
C ASP A 150 39.32 22.42 -7.09
N THR A 151 39.83 22.14 -8.29
CA THR A 151 39.84 23.06 -9.43
C THR A 151 39.08 22.52 -10.64
N ILE A 152 38.42 21.37 -10.50
CA ILE A 152 37.72 20.63 -11.55
C ILE A 152 36.23 20.50 -11.19
N PRO A 153 35.40 21.55 -11.35
CA PRO A 153 34.05 21.57 -10.80
C PRO A 153 33.01 20.70 -11.53
N GLY A 154 33.40 19.88 -12.51
CA GLY A 154 32.48 19.21 -13.44
C GLY A 154 31.58 18.14 -12.79
N ASN A 155 31.96 17.62 -11.64
CA ASN A 155 31.33 16.56 -10.85
C ASN A 155 30.90 17.06 -9.44
N ASN A 156 30.90 18.38 -9.23
CA ASN A 156 30.62 19.02 -7.95
C ASN A 156 29.14 19.35 -7.74
N THR A 157 28.24 18.84 -8.59
CA THR A 157 26.80 19.03 -8.47
C THR A 157 26.09 17.69 -8.51
N ALA A 158 25.15 17.48 -7.60
CA ALA A 158 24.25 16.32 -7.59
C ALA A 158 22.79 16.78 -7.53
N SER A 159 21.95 16.10 -8.31
CA SER A 159 20.51 16.32 -8.32
C SER A 159 19.79 15.02 -8.00
N ASP A 160 18.72 15.14 -7.22
CA ASP A 160 17.84 14.03 -6.84
C ASP A 160 16.42 14.36 -7.30
N PRO A 161 15.88 13.65 -8.33
CA PRO A 161 14.47 13.68 -8.67
C PRO A 161 13.66 12.95 -7.61
N THR A 162 12.81 13.69 -6.90
CA THR A 162 11.97 13.20 -5.82
C THR A 162 10.53 13.12 -6.28
N ILE A 163 9.92 11.95 -6.17
CA ILE A 163 8.48 11.77 -6.39
C ILE A 163 7.74 12.16 -5.10
N ILE A 164 6.66 12.93 -5.25
CA ILE A 164 5.79 13.33 -4.15
C ILE A 164 4.40 12.76 -4.36
N ASP A 165 4.02 11.82 -3.51
CA ASP A 165 2.70 11.23 -3.47
C ASP A 165 1.69 12.21 -2.85
N THR A 166 0.44 12.14 -3.28
CA THR A 166 -0.64 12.93 -2.67
C THR A 166 -0.92 12.45 -1.25
N ALA A 167 -1.26 13.38 -0.33
CA ALA A 167 -1.65 13.01 1.02
C ALA A 167 -2.84 12.04 1.01
N ALA A 168 -2.74 10.96 1.78
CA ALA A 168 -3.81 9.99 1.90
C ALA A 168 -5.06 10.69 2.46
N LEU A 169 -6.16 10.67 1.70
CA LEU A 169 -7.41 11.25 2.13
C LEU A 169 -8.04 10.37 3.20
N ALA A 170 -8.34 10.97 4.34
CA ALA A 170 -9.13 10.33 5.37
C ALA A 170 -10.60 10.22 4.93
N LEU A 171 -11.15 9.01 4.97
CA LEU A 171 -12.50 8.73 4.55
C LEU A 171 -13.36 8.13 5.66
N ARG A 172 -14.67 8.38 5.59
CA ARG A 172 -15.69 7.83 6.49
C ARG A 172 -16.76 7.10 5.69
N PHE A 173 -17.36 6.09 6.32
CA PHE A 173 -18.25 5.14 5.65
C PHE A 173 -19.72 5.58 5.70
N ILE A 174 -20.44 5.38 4.60
CA ILE A 174 -21.90 5.48 4.51
C ILE A 174 -22.44 4.10 4.11
N PRO A 175 -23.18 3.41 4.98
CA PRO A 175 -23.81 2.14 4.63
C PRO A 175 -24.92 2.38 3.62
N VAL A 176 -25.09 1.42 2.71
CA VAL A 176 -26.16 1.37 1.72
C VAL A 176 -26.83 0.01 1.85
N THR A 177 -28.16 -0.03 1.78
CA THR A 177 -28.85 -1.33 1.67
C THR A 177 -28.32 -2.04 0.42
N PRO A 178 -27.87 -3.31 0.53
CA PRO A 178 -27.19 -3.98 -0.56
C PRO A 178 -27.92 -3.86 -1.90
N CYS A 179 -27.23 -3.36 -2.92
CA CYS A 179 -27.80 -2.98 -4.21
C CYS A 179 -26.93 -3.44 -5.38
N ARG A 180 -27.55 -3.85 -6.49
CA ARG A 180 -26.84 -4.31 -7.69
C ARG A 180 -26.45 -3.14 -8.58
N VAL A 181 -25.14 -2.90 -8.70
CA VAL A 181 -24.54 -1.88 -9.57
C VAL A 181 -24.52 -2.35 -11.02
N ALA A 182 -24.07 -3.58 -11.26
CA ALA A 182 -23.94 -4.16 -12.60
C ALA A 182 -24.18 -5.66 -12.60
N ASP A 183 -24.69 -6.19 -13.71
CA ASP A 183 -24.86 -7.62 -13.94
C ASP A 183 -24.84 -7.88 -15.44
N THR A 184 -23.71 -8.41 -15.91
CA THR A 184 -23.43 -8.52 -17.35
C THR A 184 -24.18 -9.64 -18.06
N ARG A 185 -24.93 -10.45 -17.31
CA ARG A 185 -25.84 -11.45 -17.87
C ARG A 185 -27.09 -10.81 -18.50
N ASN A 186 -27.39 -9.57 -18.13
CA ASN A 186 -28.53 -8.82 -18.63
C ASN A 186 -28.28 -8.27 -20.06
N PRO A 187 -29.31 -7.73 -20.74
CA PRO A 187 -29.15 -7.13 -22.07
C PRO A 187 -28.02 -6.10 -22.15
N ALA A 188 -27.47 -5.93 -23.35
CA ALA A 188 -26.30 -5.08 -23.55
C ALA A 188 -26.53 -3.62 -23.11
N GLY A 189 -25.58 -3.07 -22.36
CA GLY A 189 -25.66 -1.71 -21.82
C GLY A 189 -24.55 -1.41 -20.82
N PRO A 190 -24.45 -0.17 -20.30
CA PRO A 190 -23.34 0.26 -19.45
C PRO A 190 -23.16 -0.60 -18.18
N PHE A 191 -24.27 -1.07 -17.60
CA PHE A 191 -24.30 -1.94 -16.42
C PHE A 191 -24.83 -3.36 -16.70
N GLY A 192 -25.19 -3.65 -17.95
CA GLY A 192 -25.65 -4.94 -18.42
C GLY A 192 -24.58 -5.64 -19.25
N GLY A 193 -24.98 -6.50 -20.18
CA GLY A 193 -24.06 -7.18 -21.08
C GLY A 193 -23.27 -6.23 -22.01
N PRO A 194 -22.40 -6.77 -22.86
CA PRO A 194 -22.06 -8.20 -22.95
C PRO A 194 -21.28 -8.68 -21.71
N SER A 195 -21.12 -10.00 -21.57
CA SER A 195 -20.16 -10.63 -20.67
C SER A 195 -18.75 -10.06 -20.87
N LEU A 196 -17.88 -10.17 -19.87
CA LEU A 196 -16.50 -9.72 -20.00
C LEU A 196 -15.71 -10.75 -20.80
N ALA A 197 -15.05 -10.29 -21.86
CA ALA A 197 -14.14 -11.13 -22.63
C ALA A 197 -12.80 -11.29 -21.90
N GLY A 198 -12.21 -12.48 -21.97
CA GLY A 198 -10.90 -12.78 -21.41
C GLY A 198 -9.83 -11.86 -21.98
N GLY A 199 -8.94 -11.39 -21.11
CA GLY A 199 -7.88 -10.45 -21.47
C GLY A 199 -8.36 -9.01 -21.70
N SER A 200 -9.61 -8.70 -21.39
CA SER A 200 -10.18 -7.35 -21.56
C SER A 200 -10.42 -6.65 -20.23
N THR A 201 -10.37 -5.31 -20.27
CA THR A 201 -10.79 -4.44 -19.17
C THR A 201 -12.13 -3.80 -19.51
N ARG A 202 -13.05 -3.74 -18.55
CA ARG A 202 -14.30 -3.01 -18.63
C ARG A 202 -14.44 -2.04 -17.47
N SER A 203 -14.94 -0.84 -17.74
CA SER A 203 -15.15 0.19 -16.72
C SER A 203 -16.61 0.30 -16.30
N PHE A 204 -16.86 0.55 -15.02
CA PHE A 204 -18.18 0.72 -14.44
C PHE A 204 -18.27 2.07 -13.70
N PRO A 205 -19.05 3.05 -14.21
CA PRO A 205 -19.24 4.34 -13.55
C PRO A 205 -20.25 4.22 -12.40
N VAL A 206 -19.80 3.77 -11.23
CA VAL A 206 -20.64 3.44 -10.06
C VAL A 206 -21.69 4.53 -9.73
N PRO A 207 -21.39 5.85 -9.75
CA PRO A 207 -22.38 6.89 -9.47
C PRO A 207 -23.53 6.99 -10.48
N SER A 208 -23.34 6.45 -11.70
CA SER A 208 -24.38 6.42 -12.74
C SER A 208 -25.28 5.18 -12.66
N SER A 209 -25.06 4.30 -11.68
CA SER A 209 -25.92 3.14 -11.45
C SER A 209 -27.26 3.52 -10.81
N SER A 210 -28.19 2.58 -10.76
CA SER A 210 -29.48 2.75 -10.08
C SER A 210 -29.37 2.78 -8.54
N CYS A 211 -28.19 2.53 -7.96
CA CYS A 211 -27.99 2.44 -6.51
C CYS A 211 -27.88 3.80 -5.79
N GLY A 212 -27.97 4.93 -6.52
CA GLY A 212 -28.02 6.26 -5.92
C GLY A 212 -26.71 6.69 -5.23
N ILE A 213 -25.57 6.23 -5.72
CA ILE A 213 -24.26 6.53 -5.15
C ILE A 213 -23.81 7.94 -5.58
N PRO A 214 -23.46 8.85 -4.65
CA PRO A 214 -23.12 10.21 -4.99
C PRO A 214 -21.77 10.28 -5.73
N SER A 215 -21.63 11.24 -6.65
CA SER A 215 -20.36 11.52 -7.35
C SER A 215 -19.23 12.00 -6.42
N ALA A 216 -19.57 12.41 -5.19
CA ALA A 216 -18.60 12.76 -4.15
C ALA A 216 -17.90 11.53 -3.52
N ALA A 217 -18.41 10.32 -3.74
CA ALA A 217 -17.81 9.09 -3.23
C ALA A 217 -16.35 8.95 -3.68
N LYS A 218 -15.49 8.55 -2.74
CA LYS A 218 -14.04 8.41 -2.92
C LYS A 218 -13.57 6.95 -2.88
N ALA A 219 -14.37 6.05 -2.34
CA ALA A 219 -14.19 4.61 -2.45
C ALA A 219 -15.54 3.90 -2.28
N TYR A 220 -15.59 2.63 -2.65
CA TYR A 220 -16.78 1.78 -2.61
C TYR A 220 -16.50 0.52 -1.82
N SER A 221 -17.49 0.07 -1.03
CA SER A 221 -17.50 -1.27 -0.44
C SER A 221 -18.40 -2.16 -1.32
N LEU A 222 -17.76 -3.05 -2.07
CA LEU A 222 -18.37 -3.85 -3.12
C LEU A 222 -18.33 -5.34 -2.77
N ASN A 223 -19.21 -6.09 -3.42
CA ASN A 223 -19.11 -7.53 -3.55
C ASN A 223 -19.09 -7.88 -5.04
N ALA A 224 -18.04 -8.53 -5.50
CA ALA A 224 -17.89 -8.95 -6.89
C ALA A 224 -18.16 -10.44 -7.01
N THR A 225 -19.10 -10.82 -7.86
CA THR A 225 -19.39 -12.22 -8.18
C THR A 225 -19.11 -12.48 -9.65
N VAL A 226 -18.29 -13.49 -9.92
CA VAL A 226 -18.08 -13.99 -11.29
C VAL A 226 -18.99 -15.17 -11.57
N VAL A 227 -19.44 -15.28 -12.81
CA VAL A 227 -20.11 -16.47 -13.35
C VAL A 227 -19.28 -16.91 -14.57
N PRO A 228 -18.21 -17.68 -14.34
CA PRO A 228 -17.25 -18.02 -15.38
C PRO A 228 -17.85 -18.89 -16.50
N HIS A 229 -17.39 -18.71 -17.74
CA HIS A 229 -17.73 -19.57 -18.88
C HIS A 229 -16.69 -20.70 -19.06
N GLY A 230 -16.01 -21.08 -17.98
CA GLY A 230 -14.85 -21.97 -17.92
C GLY A 230 -13.93 -21.56 -16.76
N PRO A 231 -12.71 -22.09 -16.65
CA PRO A 231 -11.76 -21.64 -15.64
C PRO A 231 -11.48 -20.14 -15.76
N LEU A 232 -11.51 -19.44 -14.62
CA LEU A 232 -11.11 -18.04 -14.51
C LEU A 232 -9.84 -17.94 -13.65
N GLY A 233 -8.73 -17.62 -14.30
CA GLY A 233 -7.46 -17.38 -13.63
C GLY A 233 -7.59 -16.34 -12.52
N TYR A 234 -8.03 -15.12 -12.85
CA TYR A 234 -8.42 -14.12 -11.85
C TYR A 234 -9.31 -13.02 -12.41
N LEU A 235 -9.99 -12.33 -11.49
CA LEU A 235 -10.56 -11.01 -11.67
C LEU A 235 -9.81 -10.01 -10.77
N THR A 236 -9.60 -8.79 -11.25
CA THR A 236 -9.07 -7.68 -10.42
C THR A 236 -9.88 -6.39 -10.61
N LEU A 237 -10.10 -5.67 -9.51
CA LEU A 237 -10.81 -4.39 -9.44
C LEU A 237 -9.86 -3.27 -9.00
N TRP A 238 -9.93 -2.11 -9.67
CA TRP A 238 -9.13 -0.94 -9.31
C TRP A 238 -9.77 0.38 -9.79
N PRO A 239 -9.38 1.55 -9.27
CA PRO A 239 -9.89 2.84 -9.77
C PRO A 239 -9.47 3.08 -11.22
N THR A 240 -10.41 3.57 -12.05
CA THR A 240 -10.05 4.11 -13.38
C THR A 240 -9.03 5.25 -13.25
N GLY A 241 -8.13 5.36 -14.23
CA GLY A 241 -7.03 6.34 -14.21
C GLY A 241 -5.77 5.86 -13.47
N ALA A 242 -5.85 4.77 -12.71
CA ALA A 242 -4.67 4.10 -12.16
C ALA A 242 -4.20 2.95 -13.06
N VAL A 243 -2.92 2.58 -12.92
CA VAL A 243 -2.33 1.41 -13.56
C VAL A 243 -2.98 0.14 -12.99
N GLN A 244 -3.26 -0.83 -13.86
CA GLN A 244 -3.80 -2.13 -13.44
C GLN A 244 -2.85 -2.80 -12.44
N PRO A 245 -3.35 -3.19 -11.25
CA PRO A 245 -2.51 -3.84 -10.25
C PRO A 245 -2.24 -5.31 -10.62
N LEU A 246 -1.17 -5.87 -10.05
CA LEU A 246 -0.77 -7.29 -10.23
C LEU A 246 -1.45 -8.25 -9.26
N VAL A 247 -2.41 -7.76 -8.46
CA VAL A 247 -3.13 -8.52 -7.44
C VAL A 247 -4.48 -9.00 -7.95
N SER A 248 -4.98 -10.11 -7.43
CA SER A 248 -6.32 -10.63 -7.74
C SER A 248 -7.30 -10.24 -6.65
N THR A 249 -8.49 -9.80 -7.06
CA THR A 249 -9.65 -9.69 -6.16
C THR A 249 -10.21 -11.07 -5.89
N LEU A 250 -10.38 -11.91 -6.90
CA LEU A 250 -10.80 -13.31 -6.72
C LEU A 250 -10.26 -14.22 -7.82
N ASN A 251 -10.37 -15.52 -7.59
CA ASN A 251 -9.94 -16.59 -8.48
C ASN A 251 -11.04 -17.65 -8.55
N SER A 252 -11.21 -18.30 -9.70
CA SER A 252 -12.12 -19.45 -9.83
C SER A 252 -11.58 -20.41 -10.88
N TYR A 253 -10.55 -21.17 -10.50
CA TYR A 253 -9.88 -22.12 -11.40
C TYR A 253 -10.76 -23.30 -11.80
N ASP A 254 -11.79 -23.58 -11.01
CA ASP A 254 -12.81 -24.61 -11.25
C ASP A 254 -14.00 -24.10 -12.09
N GLY A 255 -14.08 -22.80 -12.35
CA GLY A 255 -15.18 -22.18 -13.10
C GLY A 255 -16.48 -22.01 -12.31
N GLN A 256 -16.45 -22.18 -10.98
CA GLN A 256 -17.61 -22.03 -10.12
C GLN A 256 -18.01 -20.55 -9.92
N VAL A 257 -19.30 -20.33 -9.67
CA VAL A 257 -19.80 -19.00 -9.29
C VAL A 257 -19.21 -18.62 -7.94
N THR A 258 -18.35 -17.60 -7.95
CA THR A 258 -17.54 -17.22 -6.79
C THR A 258 -17.70 -15.74 -6.51
N ALA A 259 -17.90 -15.38 -5.24
CA ALA A 259 -17.98 -14.00 -4.79
C ALA A 259 -16.81 -13.66 -3.87
N ASN A 260 -16.34 -12.42 -3.95
CA ASN A 260 -15.46 -11.84 -2.95
C ASN A 260 -15.76 -10.36 -2.72
N ALA A 261 -15.75 -9.93 -1.47
CA ALA A 261 -15.85 -8.52 -1.13
C ALA A 261 -14.59 -7.75 -1.51
N ALA A 262 -14.72 -6.45 -1.73
CA ALA A 262 -13.59 -5.57 -2.02
C ALA A 262 -13.90 -4.13 -1.61
N MET A 263 -12.92 -3.43 -1.04
CA MET A 263 -12.95 -1.97 -0.98
C MET A 263 -12.13 -1.41 -2.13
N VAL A 264 -12.77 -0.61 -2.99
CA VAL A 264 -12.16 -0.13 -4.23
C VAL A 264 -12.22 1.40 -4.27
N PRO A 265 -11.09 2.10 -4.42
CA PRO A 265 -11.09 3.55 -4.61
C PRO A 265 -11.91 3.97 -5.84
N ALA A 266 -12.51 5.15 -5.77
CA ALA A 266 -13.21 5.75 -6.88
C ALA A 266 -12.19 6.40 -7.83
N GLY A 267 -12.18 5.98 -9.11
CA GLY A 267 -11.28 6.53 -10.11
C GLY A 267 -11.83 7.77 -10.82
N THR A 268 -11.34 8.03 -12.03
CA THR A 268 -11.85 9.07 -12.93
C THR A 268 -13.38 9.05 -13.03
N SER A 269 -14.03 10.18 -12.71
CA SER A 269 -15.49 10.34 -12.67
C SER A 269 -16.22 9.33 -11.78
N GLY A 270 -15.55 8.80 -10.75
CA GLY A 270 -16.10 7.80 -9.84
C GLY A 270 -16.12 6.37 -10.40
N SER A 271 -15.49 6.11 -11.54
CA SER A 271 -15.53 4.79 -12.18
C SER A 271 -14.47 3.84 -11.64
N ILE A 272 -14.79 2.54 -11.64
CA ILE A 272 -13.82 1.46 -11.41
C ILE A 272 -13.54 0.71 -12.71
N ASN A 273 -12.38 0.09 -12.80
CA ASN A 273 -11.99 -0.86 -13.84
C ASN A 273 -12.06 -2.28 -13.31
N THR A 274 -12.43 -3.19 -14.19
CA THR A 274 -12.41 -4.62 -13.96
C THR A 274 -11.70 -5.32 -15.10
N PHE A 275 -10.75 -6.20 -14.79
CA PHE A 275 -10.10 -7.08 -15.75
C PHE A 275 -10.34 -8.53 -15.37
N VAL A 276 -10.47 -9.37 -16.39
CA VAL A 276 -10.64 -10.82 -16.27
C VAL A 276 -9.67 -11.54 -17.20
N THR A 277 -9.09 -12.64 -16.75
CA THR A 277 -8.18 -13.44 -17.59
C THR A 277 -8.91 -14.30 -18.61
N ASN A 278 -10.17 -14.65 -18.35
CA ASN A 278 -10.99 -15.57 -19.15
C ASN A 278 -12.42 -15.04 -19.23
N ASP A 279 -13.19 -15.54 -20.21
CA ASP A 279 -14.58 -15.14 -20.41
C ASP A 279 -15.43 -15.43 -19.17
N THR A 280 -16.16 -14.42 -18.70
CA THR A 280 -17.02 -14.54 -17.51
C THR A 280 -18.07 -13.45 -17.50
N ASP A 281 -19.21 -13.74 -16.90
CA ASP A 281 -20.10 -12.69 -16.46
C ASP A 281 -19.69 -12.13 -15.10
N LEU A 282 -19.93 -10.84 -14.91
CA LEU A 282 -19.66 -10.12 -13.67
C LEU A 282 -20.95 -9.56 -13.11
N ILE A 283 -21.15 -9.78 -11.83
CA ILE A 283 -22.16 -9.11 -11.00
C ILE A 283 -21.39 -8.26 -9.99
N LEU A 284 -21.72 -6.97 -9.91
CA LEU A 284 -21.18 -6.05 -8.94
C LEU A 284 -22.32 -5.56 -8.07
N ASP A 285 -22.24 -5.87 -6.78
CA ASP A 285 -23.17 -5.38 -5.77
C ASP A 285 -22.42 -4.41 -4.83
N ILE A 286 -23.12 -3.42 -4.28
CA ILE A 286 -22.58 -2.39 -3.36
C ILE A 286 -23.34 -2.41 -2.04
N ASN A 287 -22.63 -2.30 -0.92
CA ASN A 287 -23.20 -2.23 0.44
C ASN A 287 -22.78 -0.95 1.21
N GLY A 288 -22.01 -0.08 0.57
CA GLY A 288 -21.69 1.24 1.08
C GLY A 288 -20.61 1.95 0.28
N TYR A 289 -20.35 3.19 0.64
CA TYR A 289 -19.33 4.03 0.01
C TYR A 289 -18.63 4.90 1.05
N PHE A 290 -17.48 5.44 0.68
CA PHE A 290 -16.66 6.28 1.53
C PHE A 290 -16.63 7.71 1.00
N LEU A 291 -16.80 8.68 1.90
CA LEU A 291 -16.70 10.12 1.63
C LEU A 291 -15.54 10.72 2.42
N ASP A 292 -15.15 11.94 2.08
CA ASP A 292 -14.26 12.72 2.95
C ASP A 292 -14.91 12.98 4.34
N THR A 293 -14.07 13.42 5.29
CA THR A 293 -14.46 13.55 6.71
C THR A 293 -15.49 14.65 7.01
N THR A 294 -15.94 15.43 6.02
CA THR A 294 -16.84 16.57 6.24
C THR A 294 -18.31 16.18 6.40
N SER A 295 -18.68 14.93 6.08
CA SER A 295 -20.05 14.45 6.22
C SER A 295 -20.43 14.11 7.66
N SER A 296 -21.50 14.72 8.15
CA SER A 296 -22.06 14.50 9.51
C SER A 296 -22.77 13.16 9.67
N THR A 297 -23.14 12.49 8.58
CA THR A 297 -23.76 11.15 8.58
C THR A 297 -22.73 10.03 8.41
N ALA A 298 -21.47 10.38 8.10
CA ALA A 298 -20.45 9.39 7.82
C ALA A 298 -19.83 8.80 9.10
N LEU A 299 -19.70 7.47 9.07
CA LEU A 299 -19.32 6.65 10.20
C LEU A 299 -17.81 6.38 10.24
N MET A 300 -17.29 6.18 11.44
CA MET A 300 -15.93 5.71 11.69
C MET A 300 -15.94 4.22 12.01
N PHE A 301 -14.83 3.55 11.72
CA PHE A 301 -14.64 2.14 12.05
C PHE A 301 -14.12 1.97 13.48
N TYR A 302 -14.64 0.99 14.19
CA TYR A 302 -14.19 0.58 15.51
C TYR A 302 -13.86 -0.91 15.47
N SER A 303 -12.60 -1.24 15.76
CA SER A 303 -12.15 -2.61 15.77
C SER A 303 -12.69 -3.38 16.96
N VAL A 304 -12.97 -4.66 16.73
CA VAL A 304 -13.38 -5.62 17.76
C VAL A 304 -12.43 -6.82 17.66
N ALA A 305 -12.04 -7.37 18.81
CA ALA A 305 -11.28 -8.63 18.80
C ALA A 305 -12.14 -9.70 18.10
N PRO A 306 -11.62 -10.46 17.12
CA PRO A 306 -12.44 -11.35 16.32
C PRO A 306 -13.33 -12.25 17.18
N CYS A 307 -14.64 -12.15 16.99
CA CYS A 307 -15.63 -12.75 17.89
C CYS A 307 -16.75 -13.43 17.10
N ARG A 308 -17.14 -14.63 17.51
CA ARG A 308 -18.25 -15.37 16.91
C ARG A 308 -19.59 -14.88 17.42
N VAL A 309 -20.37 -14.26 16.55
CA VAL A 309 -21.70 -13.73 16.87
C VAL A 309 -22.77 -14.78 16.69
N VAL A 310 -22.76 -15.49 15.56
CA VAL A 310 -23.74 -16.52 15.21
C VAL A 310 -23.01 -17.81 14.87
N ASP A 311 -23.55 -18.94 15.33
CA ASP A 311 -23.13 -20.26 14.88
C ASP A 311 -24.31 -21.22 15.02
N THR A 312 -25.04 -21.40 13.92
CA THR A 312 -26.27 -22.19 13.93
C THR A 312 -26.03 -23.70 14.01
N ARG A 313 -24.78 -24.15 14.21
CA ARG A 313 -24.44 -25.54 14.54
C ARG A 313 -24.61 -25.84 16.03
N ASN A 314 -24.62 -24.80 16.86
CA ASN A 314 -24.83 -24.90 18.30
C ASN A 314 -26.32 -25.17 18.63
N PRO A 315 -26.65 -25.52 19.89
CA PRO A 315 -28.03 -25.72 20.32
C PRO A 315 -28.96 -24.55 19.96
N ASP A 316 -30.25 -24.83 19.87
CA ASP A 316 -31.25 -23.86 19.46
C ASP A 316 -31.27 -22.61 20.35
N GLY A 317 -31.31 -21.44 19.70
CA GLY A 317 -31.30 -20.15 20.37
C GLY A 317 -31.13 -18.99 19.40
N THR A 318 -31.17 -17.76 19.91
CA THR A 318 -31.11 -16.54 19.09
C THR A 318 -29.86 -16.47 18.20
N PHE A 319 -28.71 -16.91 18.72
CA PHE A 319 -27.42 -16.92 18.04
C PHE A 319 -26.91 -18.33 17.69
N GLY A 320 -27.72 -19.34 18.00
CA GLY A 320 -27.43 -20.76 17.76
C GLY A 320 -28.39 -21.35 16.73
N GLY A 321 -28.69 -22.63 16.91
CA GLY A 321 -29.68 -23.36 16.12
C GLY A 321 -31.07 -22.69 16.11
N PRO A 322 -32.02 -23.16 15.29
CA PRO A 322 -31.86 -24.28 14.35
C PRO A 322 -30.98 -23.89 13.15
N ILE A 323 -30.88 -24.73 12.13
CA ILE A 323 -30.23 -24.38 10.85
C ILE A 323 -30.97 -23.21 10.14
N LEU A 324 -30.39 -22.58 9.12
CA LEU A 324 -31.18 -21.75 8.20
C LEU A 324 -31.93 -22.67 7.26
N ASN A 325 -33.27 -22.62 7.26
CA ASN A 325 -34.07 -23.39 6.32
C ASN A 325 -34.13 -22.66 4.98
N GLU A 326 -34.05 -23.43 3.89
CA GLU A 326 -34.27 -22.97 2.52
C GLU A 326 -35.49 -22.05 2.40
N GLY A 327 -35.33 -20.93 1.69
CA GLY A 327 -36.45 -20.06 1.37
C GLY A 327 -37.01 -19.26 2.56
N THR A 328 -36.40 -19.38 3.74
CA THR A 328 -36.85 -18.67 4.95
C THR A 328 -35.85 -17.62 5.41
N THR A 329 -36.36 -16.54 5.99
CA THR A 329 -35.54 -15.49 6.60
C THR A 329 -35.38 -15.76 8.09
N ARG A 330 -34.15 -15.64 8.61
CA ARG A 330 -33.87 -15.51 10.04
C ARG A 330 -33.12 -14.23 10.32
N SER A 331 -33.36 -13.63 11.49
CA SER A 331 -32.76 -12.35 11.87
C SER A 331 -32.00 -12.46 13.18
N PHE A 332 -30.82 -11.84 13.24
CA PHE A 332 -29.87 -11.95 14.33
C PHE A 332 -29.57 -10.57 14.90
N PRO A 333 -29.97 -10.24 16.14
CA PRO A 333 -29.73 -8.94 16.78
C PRO A 333 -28.27 -8.81 17.22
N ILE A 334 -27.38 -8.41 16.31
CA ILE A 334 -25.92 -8.40 16.49
C ILE A 334 -25.49 -7.60 17.73
N THR A 335 -26.15 -6.47 18.01
CA THR A 335 -25.87 -5.62 19.18
C THR A 335 -26.19 -6.28 20.52
N SER A 336 -27.01 -7.32 20.54
CA SER A 336 -27.37 -8.08 21.76
C SER A 336 -26.50 -9.32 21.96
N SER A 337 -25.47 -9.50 21.12
CA SER A 337 -24.56 -10.65 21.21
C SER A 337 -23.53 -10.50 22.35
N ALA A 338 -22.85 -11.59 22.67
CA ALA A 338 -21.78 -11.60 23.65
C ALA A 338 -20.50 -10.84 23.20
N CYS A 339 -20.45 -10.36 21.95
CA CYS A 339 -19.28 -9.67 21.40
C CYS A 339 -19.17 -8.19 21.81
N GLY A 340 -20.10 -7.67 22.62
CA GLY A 340 -20.00 -6.32 23.21
C GLY A 340 -20.19 -5.18 22.22
N ILE A 341 -21.03 -5.38 21.20
CA ILE A 341 -21.27 -4.39 20.14
C ILE A 341 -22.26 -3.32 20.63
N PRO A 342 -21.92 -2.03 20.62
CA PRO A 342 -22.78 -0.99 21.18
C PRO A 342 -24.01 -0.73 20.30
N ALA A 343 -25.11 -0.27 20.92
CA ALA A 343 -26.34 0.11 20.21
C ALA A 343 -26.17 1.29 19.24
N THR A 344 -25.05 2.04 19.34
CA THR A 344 -24.69 3.12 18.41
C THR A 344 -24.09 2.60 17.10
N ALA A 345 -23.79 1.31 16.99
CA ALA A 345 -23.34 0.68 15.75
C ALA A 345 -24.43 0.74 14.68
N GLN A 346 -24.05 1.18 13.48
CA GLN A 346 -24.96 1.35 12.34
C GLN A 346 -24.58 0.47 11.14
N ALA A 347 -23.41 -0.16 11.15
CA ALA A 347 -23.07 -1.28 10.26
C ALA A 347 -22.04 -2.20 10.91
N PHE A 348 -21.98 -3.44 10.48
CA PHE A 348 -21.09 -4.47 11.02
C PHE A 348 -20.15 -4.98 9.94
N ALA A 349 -18.86 -5.10 10.27
CA ALA A 349 -17.89 -5.81 9.45
C ALA A 349 -17.83 -7.28 9.89
N LEU A 350 -18.43 -8.14 9.09
CA LEU A 350 -18.62 -9.56 9.36
C LEU A 350 -17.79 -10.40 8.40
N ASN A 351 -17.37 -11.58 8.85
CA ASN A 351 -17.04 -12.70 7.98
C ASN A 351 -18.20 -13.69 8.05
N ALA A 352 -18.87 -13.91 6.94
CA ALA A 352 -19.99 -14.83 6.85
C ALA A 352 -19.52 -16.17 6.29
N THR A 353 -19.77 -17.26 6.99
CA THR A 353 -19.48 -18.62 6.51
C THR A 353 -20.76 -19.44 6.47
N VAL A 354 -20.99 -20.10 5.34
CA VAL A 354 -22.04 -21.10 5.19
C VAL A 354 -21.44 -22.50 5.27
N VAL A 355 -22.18 -23.42 5.88
CA VAL A 355 -21.93 -24.87 5.81
C VAL A 355 -23.17 -25.49 5.18
N PRO A 356 -23.22 -25.59 3.84
CA PRO A 356 -24.40 -26.07 3.13
C PRO A 356 -24.62 -27.59 3.31
N SER A 357 -25.87 -28.02 3.28
CA SER A 357 -26.23 -29.45 3.16
C SER A 357 -26.15 -29.97 1.71
N GLY A 358 -25.78 -29.12 0.76
CA GLY A 358 -25.75 -29.39 -0.68
C GLY A 358 -25.60 -28.10 -1.48
N PHE A 359 -26.02 -28.10 -2.75
CA PHE A 359 -26.05 -26.90 -3.61
C PHE A 359 -26.78 -25.74 -2.90
N LEU A 360 -26.09 -24.67 -2.53
CA LEU A 360 -26.73 -23.56 -1.82
C LEU A 360 -27.40 -22.58 -2.77
N GLY A 361 -26.80 -22.33 -3.93
CA GLY A 361 -27.04 -21.11 -4.70
C GLY A 361 -26.33 -19.93 -4.03
N TYR A 362 -27.03 -19.19 -3.18
CA TYR A 362 -26.45 -18.04 -2.48
C TYR A 362 -26.99 -17.80 -1.06
N LEU A 363 -26.18 -17.12 -0.25
CA LEU A 363 -26.59 -16.45 0.99
C LEU A 363 -26.79 -14.95 0.69
N THR A 364 -27.82 -14.35 1.26
CA THR A 364 -27.99 -12.90 1.32
C THR A 364 -28.03 -12.42 2.77
N LEU A 365 -27.26 -11.39 3.09
CA LEU A 365 -27.33 -10.66 4.37
C LEU A 365 -27.78 -9.21 4.13
N TRP A 366 -28.71 -8.70 4.95
CA TRP A 366 -29.23 -7.34 4.82
C TRP A 366 -29.75 -6.78 6.15
N PRO A 367 -29.92 -5.46 6.30
CA PRO A 367 -30.54 -4.87 7.50
C PRO A 367 -31.97 -5.38 7.71
N THR A 368 -32.24 -5.95 8.89
CA THR A 368 -33.60 -6.35 9.29
C THR A 368 -34.57 -5.17 9.25
N GLY A 369 -35.79 -5.40 8.77
CA GLY A 369 -36.80 -4.36 8.59
C GLY A 369 -36.77 -3.70 7.21
N VAL A 370 -35.78 -4.03 6.38
CA VAL A 370 -35.75 -3.68 4.96
C VAL A 370 -36.17 -4.89 4.12
N ALA A 371 -36.79 -4.64 2.97
CA ALA A 371 -37.12 -5.68 2.01
C ALA A 371 -35.84 -6.42 1.57
N GLN A 372 -35.94 -7.75 1.43
CA GLN A 372 -34.81 -8.57 1.00
C GLN A 372 -34.30 -8.09 -0.38
N PRO A 373 -33.01 -7.74 -0.50
CA PRO A 373 -32.43 -7.35 -1.78
C PRO A 373 -32.15 -8.58 -2.65
N LEU A 374 -32.02 -8.38 -3.96
CA LEU A 374 -31.75 -9.45 -4.94
C LEU A 374 -30.24 -9.69 -5.16
N VAL A 375 -29.40 -9.37 -4.18
CA VAL A 375 -27.94 -9.45 -4.26
C VAL A 375 -27.42 -10.62 -3.43
N SER A 376 -26.30 -11.22 -3.82
CA SER A 376 -25.68 -12.29 -3.03
C SER A 376 -24.56 -11.73 -2.17
N THR A 377 -24.48 -12.19 -0.91
CA THR A 377 -23.31 -11.99 -0.06
C THR A 377 -22.22 -13.01 -0.40
N LEU A 378 -22.58 -14.28 -0.60
CA LEU A 378 -21.67 -15.31 -1.09
C LEU A 378 -22.42 -16.37 -1.89
N ASN A 379 -21.68 -17.20 -2.62
CA ASN A 379 -22.20 -18.26 -3.47
C ASN A 379 -21.48 -19.58 -3.15
N ALA A 380 -22.23 -20.67 -3.01
CA ALA A 380 -21.68 -22.00 -2.73
C ALA A 380 -22.38 -23.04 -3.62
N TYR A 381 -22.02 -23.03 -4.91
CA TYR A 381 -22.63 -23.85 -5.95
C TYR A 381 -22.18 -25.32 -5.90
N ASP A 382 -21.07 -25.61 -5.26
CA ASP A 382 -20.54 -26.96 -5.03
C ASP A 382 -20.94 -27.54 -3.67
N GLY A 383 -21.67 -26.76 -2.85
CA GLY A 383 -22.02 -27.12 -1.48
C GLY A 383 -20.84 -27.12 -0.50
N GLN A 384 -19.69 -26.55 -0.86
CA GLN A 384 -18.54 -26.45 0.02
C GLN A 384 -18.74 -25.39 1.09
N VAL A 385 -18.00 -25.54 2.19
CA VAL A 385 -17.92 -24.51 3.24
C VAL A 385 -17.28 -23.27 2.65
N THR A 386 -18.06 -22.20 2.52
CA THR A 386 -17.65 -20.98 1.82
C THR A 386 -17.76 -19.80 2.77
N ALA A 387 -16.72 -18.96 2.78
CA ALA A 387 -16.70 -17.72 3.55
C ALA A 387 -16.58 -16.50 2.63
N ASN A 388 -17.22 -15.39 3.01
CA ASN A 388 -16.97 -14.08 2.40
C ASN A 388 -17.11 -12.98 3.45
N MET A 389 -16.26 -11.95 3.38
CA MET A 389 -16.44 -10.74 4.17
C MET A 389 -17.68 -9.96 3.70
N ALA A 390 -18.40 -9.37 4.65
CA ALA A 390 -19.58 -8.57 4.38
C ALA A 390 -19.62 -7.37 5.33
N ILE A 391 -19.86 -6.18 4.77
CA ILE A 391 -20.31 -5.04 5.56
C ILE A 391 -21.83 -4.95 5.43
N VAL A 392 -22.53 -5.05 6.56
CA VAL A 392 -23.99 -5.07 6.57
C VAL A 392 -24.51 -3.96 7.47
N GLN A 393 -25.40 -3.12 6.96
CA GLN A 393 -26.07 -2.09 7.74
C GLN A 393 -26.86 -2.73 8.90
N ALA A 394 -26.86 -2.06 10.05
CA ALA A 394 -27.70 -2.45 11.18
C ALA A 394 -29.17 -2.17 10.86
N GLY A 395 -30.02 -3.19 10.96
CA GLY A 395 -31.46 -3.06 10.84
C GLY A 395 -32.15 -2.72 12.16
N THR A 396 -33.47 -2.91 12.21
CA THR A 396 -34.28 -2.74 13.42
C THR A 396 -33.70 -3.52 14.59
N GLY A 397 -33.45 -2.83 15.71
CA GLY A 397 -32.87 -3.44 16.92
C GLY A 397 -31.41 -3.93 16.76
N GLY A 398 -30.66 -3.39 15.79
CA GLY A 398 -29.28 -3.81 15.53
C GLY A 398 -29.17 -5.17 14.84
N ALA A 399 -30.26 -5.63 14.21
CA ALA A 399 -30.34 -6.95 13.62
C ALA A 399 -29.94 -7.02 12.14
N VAL A 400 -29.37 -8.16 11.75
CA VAL A 400 -29.09 -8.55 10.37
C VAL A 400 -29.97 -9.74 10.01
N SER A 401 -30.65 -9.65 8.88
CA SER A 401 -31.45 -10.74 8.31
C SER A 401 -30.59 -11.57 7.34
N ALA A 402 -30.82 -12.88 7.34
CA ALA A 402 -30.13 -13.86 6.52
C ALA A 402 -31.14 -14.77 5.80
N PHE A 403 -30.80 -15.15 4.58
CA PHE A 403 -31.60 -16.03 3.71
C PHE A 403 -30.70 -16.89 2.83
N VAL A 404 -31.10 -18.14 2.63
CA VAL A 404 -30.45 -19.12 1.76
C VAL A 404 -31.47 -19.70 0.77
N THR A 405 -31.02 -20.03 -0.45
CA THR A 405 -31.96 -20.19 -1.59
C THR A 405 -32.39 -21.61 -1.90
N ASN A 406 -31.50 -22.60 -1.83
CA ASN A 406 -31.78 -23.93 -2.42
C ASN A 406 -31.64 -25.13 -1.49
N ASN A 407 -30.83 -25.06 -0.44
CA ASN A 407 -30.72 -26.12 0.56
C ASN A 407 -30.47 -25.49 1.92
N ASP A 408 -30.88 -26.19 2.97
CA ASP A 408 -30.61 -25.78 4.35
C ASP A 408 -29.10 -25.65 4.58
N SER A 409 -28.72 -24.63 5.33
CA SER A 409 -27.32 -24.34 5.60
C SER A 409 -27.11 -23.80 7.00
N HIS A 410 -26.04 -24.24 7.65
CA HIS A 410 -25.60 -23.55 8.85
C HIS A 410 -24.95 -22.23 8.48
N LEU A 411 -25.23 -21.20 9.27
CA LEU A 411 -24.61 -19.89 9.16
C LEU A 411 -23.72 -19.65 10.38
N ILE A 412 -22.51 -19.19 10.09
CA ILE A 412 -21.58 -18.69 11.08
C ILE A 412 -21.29 -17.22 10.73
N LEU A 413 -21.44 -16.33 11.70
CA LEU A 413 -21.08 -14.92 11.55
C LEU A 413 -20.03 -14.57 12.59
N ASP A 414 -18.84 -14.23 12.12
CA ASP A 414 -17.75 -13.74 12.96
C ASP A 414 -17.59 -12.22 12.72
N ILE A 415 -17.47 -11.40 13.77
CA ILE A 415 -17.34 -9.94 13.69
C ILE A 415 -15.91 -9.50 13.95
N THR A 416 -15.39 -8.57 13.16
CA THR A 416 -14.06 -7.95 13.34
C THR A 416 -14.12 -6.46 13.65
N GLY A 417 -15.29 -5.84 13.49
CA GLY A 417 -15.54 -4.46 13.88
C GLY A 417 -16.92 -3.97 13.49
N TYR A 418 -17.18 -2.70 13.76
CA TYR A 418 -18.43 -2.03 13.43
C TYR A 418 -18.18 -0.58 13.00
N PHE A 419 -19.14 -0.02 12.28
CA PHE A 419 -19.17 1.38 11.92
C PHE A 419 -20.20 2.12 12.78
N ALA A 420 -19.80 3.22 13.39
CA ALA A 420 -20.66 4.05 14.24
C ALA A 420 -20.32 5.53 14.06
N PRO A 421 -21.19 6.46 14.54
CA PRO A 421 -20.87 7.89 14.52
C PRO A 421 -19.51 8.22 15.16
N PRO A 422 -18.87 9.33 14.76
CA PRO A 422 -17.59 9.76 15.32
C PRO A 422 -17.60 9.85 16.85
N ALA A 423 -16.66 9.16 17.48
CA ALA A 423 -16.39 9.17 18.91
C ALA A 423 -14.93 8.77 19.16
N SER A 424 -14.49 8.82 20.42
CA SER A 424 -13.14 8.43 20.80
C SER A 424 -12.83 7.00 20.36
N GLY A 425 -11.67 6.79 19.73
CA GLY A 425 -11.25 5.49 19.19
C GLY A 425 -11.76 5.17 17.79
N GLY A 426 -12.58 6.05 17.18
CA GLY A 426 -13.04 5.88 15.80
C GLY A 426 -11.91 6.07 14.79
N LEU A 427 -11.81 5.14 13.84
CA LEU A 427 -10.81 5.12 12.79
C LEU A 427 -11.40 5.55 11.45
N GLN A 428 -10.61 6.25 10.65
CA GLN A 428 -10.93 6.68 9.30
C GLN A 428 -10.24 5.76 8.30
N PHE A 429 -10.86 5.53 7.15
CA PHE A 429 -10.32 4.69 6.09
C PHE A 429 -9.40 5.51 5.17
N TYR A 430 -8.27 4.94 4.81
CA TYR A 430 -7.32 5.49 3.87
C TYR A 430 -7.09 4.46 2.77
N THR A 431 -7.37 4.84 1.53
CA THR A 431 -7.22 3.97 0.36
C THR A 431 -5.76 3.78 -0.02
N LEU A 432 -5.42 2.59 -0.48
CA LEU A 432 -4.16 2.30 -1.16
C LEU A 432 -4.45 1.81 -2.59
N THR A 433 -3.47 1.96 -3.47
CA THR A 433 -3.47 1.15 -4.69
C THR A 433 -3.27 -0.31 -4.26
N PRO A 434 -4.10 -1.25 -4.73
CA PRO A 434 -3.98 -2.65 -4.32
C PRO A 434 -2.55 -3.17 -4.51
N CYS A 435 -1.96 -3.67 -3.43
CA CYS A 435 -0.55 -4.02 -3.37
C CYS A 435 -0.31 -5.36 -2.66
N ARG A 436 0.61 -6.17 -3.17
CA ARG A 436 0.96 -7.46 -2.56
C ARG A 436 1.89 -7.29 -1.36
N VAL A 437 1.38 -7.60 -0.17
CA VAL A 437 2.14 -7.57 1.08
C VAL A 437 3.07 -8.77 1.17
N LEU A 438 2.59 -9.96 0.82
CA LEU A 438 3.37 -11.20 0.89
C LEU A 438 2.94 -12.22 -0.17
N ASP A 439 3.86 -13.10 -0.52
CA ASP A 439 3.64 -14.25 -1.40
C ASP A 439 4.59 -15.38 -1.03
N THR A 440 4.11 -16.39 -0.30
CA THR A 440 5.00 -17.46 0.18
C THR A 440 5.39 -18.46 -0.90
N ARG A 441 5.04 -18.23 -2.17
CA ARG A 441 5.56 -18.97 -3.32
C ARG A 441 6.95 -18.47 -3.74
N ASN A 442 7.31 -17.25 -3.36
CA ASN A 442 8.60 -16.65 -3.66
C ASN A 442 9.71 -17.19 -2.74
N SER A 443 10.95 -16.78 -3.00
CA SER A 443 12.13 -17.12 -2.19
C SER A 443 11.91 -16.88 -0.69
N ASP A 444 12.59 -17.68 0.13
CA ASP A 444 12.42 -17.63 1.58
C ASP A 444 12.76 -16.25 2.18
N GLY A 445 11.90 -15.81 3.10
CA GLY A 445 12.03 -14.51 3.76
C GLY A 445 10.77 -14.11 4.53
N THR A 446 10.78 -12.91 5.12
CA THR A 446 9.67 -12.42 5.94
C THR A 446 8.34 -12.36 5.20
N PHE A 447 8.35 -11.85 3.96
CA PHE A 447 7.17 -11.73 3.08
C PHE A 447 7.15 -12.75 1.94
N GLY A 448 8.06 -13.72 1.99
CA GLY A 448 8.24 -14.79 1.02
C GLY A 448 8.20 -16.14 1.69
N GLY A 449 8.71 -17.17 1.01
CA GLY A 449 8.74 -18.53 1.50
C GLY A 449 9.32 -18.71 2.92
N PRO A 450 9.27 -19.92 3.48
CA PRO A 450 8.79 -21.14 2.82
C PRO A 450 7.25 -21.20 2.78
N ILE A 451 6.71 -22.25 2.16
CA ILE A 451 5.30 -22.64 2.31
C ILE A 451 4.91 -22.74 3.80
N MET A 452 3.67 -22.40 4.15
CA MET A 452 3.20 -22.61 5.52
C MET A 452 3.06 -24.11 5.78
N SER A 453 3.66 -24.62 6.84
CA SER A 453 3.41 -26.00 7.30
C SER A 453 2.07 -26.08 8.03
N GLY A 454 1.37 -27.21 7.89
CA GLY A 454 0.11 -27.43 8.62
C GLY A 454 0.29 -27.38 10.13
N GLY A 455 -0.68 -26.79 10.83
CA GLY A 455 -0.67 -26.64 12.29
C GLY A 455 0.29 -25.57 12.79
N THR A 456 0.81 -24.70 11.91
CA THR A 456 1.76 -23.63 12.28
C THR A 456 1.16 -22.25 12.08
N SER A 457 1.78 -21.25 12.74
CA SER A 457 1.48 -19.84 12.51
C SER A 457 2.74 -19.05 12.16
N ARG A 458 2.56 -17.99 11.37
CA ARG A 458 3.60 -17.01 11.03
C ARG A 458 3.04 -15.60 11.19
N SER A 459 3.90 -14.66 11.52
CA SER A 459 3.53 -13.24 11.69
C SER A 459 4.23 -12.36 10.66
N PHE A 460 3.50 -11.38 10.15
CA PHE A 460 3.91 -10.55 9.02
C PHE A 460 3.78 -9.06 9.40
N PRO A 461 4.90 -8.34 9.57
CA PRO A 461 4.90 -6.92 9.91
C PRO A 461 4.50 -6.08 8.69
N VAL A 462 3.20 -5.86 8.48
CA VAL A 462 2.65 -5.20 7.29
C VAL A 462 3.35 -3.86 6.94
N PRO A 463 3.69 -2.98 7.90
CA PRO A 463 4.39 -1.72 7.60
C PRO A 463 5.80 -1.89 7.01
N SER A 464 6.43 -3.04 7.21
CA SER A 464 7.75 -3.35 6.64
C SER A 464 7.68 -3.97 5.24
N SER A 465 6.48 -4.11 4.67
CA SER A 465 6.29 -4.60 3.30
C SER A 465 6.60 -3.51 2.26
N ALA A 466 6.65 -3.90 0.98
CA ALA A 466 6.82 -2.97 -0.13
C ALA A 466 5.61 -2.04 -0.37
N CYS A 467 4.51 -2.24 0.35
CA CYS A 467 3.24 -1.53 0.12
C CYS A 467 3.13 -0.17 0.81
N SER A 468 4.21 0.33 1.45
CA SER A 468 4.27 1.65 2.10
C SER A 468 3.12 1.92 3.07
N VAL A 469 2.66 0.89 3.78
CA VAL A 469 1.61 1.01 4.79
C VAL A 469 2.20 1.71 6.03
N PRO A 470 1.64 2.84 6.48
CA PRO A 470 2.26 3.60 7.57
C PRO A 470 2.15 2.88 8.91
N ALA A 471 3.12 3.08 9.79
CA ALA A 471 3.11 2.51 11.15
C ALA A 471 1.95 3.02 12.02
N SER A 472 1.28 4.11 11.63
CA SER A 472 0.07 4.63 12.27
C SER A 472 -1.20 3.84 11.93
N ALA A 473 -1.16 2.96 10.94
CA ALA A 473 -2.27 2.07 10.61
C ALA A 473 -2.60 1.15 11.79
N GLN A 474 -3.88 1.10 12.16
CA GLN A 474 -4.36 0.27 13.28
C GLN A 474 -5.19 -0.93 12.82
N VAL A 475 -5.71 -0.88 11.60
CA VAL A 475 -6.51 -1.95 10.98
C VAL A 475 -6.22 -1.95 9.49
N TYR A 476 -6.18 -3.12 8.86
CA TYR A 476 -5.96 -3.27 7.42
C TYR A 476 -7.23 -3.80 6.75
N SER A 477 -7.52 -3.26 5.56
CA SER A 477 -8.42 -3.87 4.57
C SER A 477 -7.54 -4.67 3.60
N MET A 478 -7.78 -5.97 3.52
CA MET A 478 -6.93 -6.90 2.78
C MET A 478 -7.77 -7.92 2.01
N ASN A 479 -7.11 -8.59 1.07
CA ASN A 479 -7.54 -9.84 0.49
C ASN A 479 -6.52 -10.94 0.83
N ALA A 480 -6.99 -12.07 1.35
CA ALA A 480 -6.15 -13.22 1.65
C ALA A 480 -6.47 -14.37 0.70
N THR A 481 -5.45 -14.90 0.04
CA THR A 481 -5.57 -16.06 -0.84
C THR A 481 -4.71 -17.21 -0.33
N VAL A 482 -5.30 -18.41 -0.28
CA VAL A 482 -4.58 -19.67 -0.04
C VAL A 482 -4.35 -20.39 -1.34
N VAL A 483 -3.20 -21.03 -1.49
CA VAL A 483 -2.92 -21.99 -2.58
C VAL A 483 -2.58 -23.32 -1.92
N PRO A 484 -3.58 -24.14 -1.59
CA PRO A 484 -3.38 -25.37 -0.83
C PRO A 484 -2.59 -26.43 -1.62
N SER A 485 -1.82 -27.26 -0.93
CA SER A 485 -1.22 -28.46 -1.54
C SER A 485 -2.18 -29.67 -1.56
N GLY A 486 -3.44 -29.45 -1.18
CA GLY A 486 -4.48 -30.45 -0.95
C GLY A 486 -5.54 -29.88 0.01
N PHE A 487 -6.22 -30.73 0.78
CA PHE A 487 -7.14 -30.28 1.83
C PHE A 487 -6.47 -29.25 2.75
N LEU A 488 -7.05 -28.05 2.86
CA LEU A 488 -6.60 -27.05 3.83
C LEU A 488 -7.33 -27.20 5.16
N GLY A 489 -8.67 -27.19 5.14
CA GLY A 489 -9.50 -26.94 6.32
C GLY A 489 -9.82 -25.45 6.45
N TYR A 490 -9.00 -24.69 7.17
CA TYR A 490 -9.17 -23.24 7.30
C TYR A 490 -7.85 -22.46 7.46
N LEU A 491 -7.94 -21.17 7.15
CA LEU A 491 -6.97 -20.13 7.48
C LEU A 491 -7.61 -19.19 8.52
N THR A 492 -6.87 -18.85 9.57
CA THR A 492 -7.23 -17.80 10.53
C THR A 492 -6.19 -16.70 10.50
N ILE A 493 -6.62 -15.45 10.35
CA ILE A 493 -5.76 -14.26 10.41
C ILE A 493 -6.24 -13.35 11.56
N TRP A 494 -5.30 -12.87 12.37
CA TRP A 494 -5.60 -12.00 13.51
C TRP A 494 -4.45 -11.05 13.82
N ARG A 495 -4.68 -10.11 14.73
CA ARG A 495 -3.65 -9.17 15.21
C ARG A 495 -2.53 -9.90 15.96
N THR A 496 -1.27 -9.68 15.63
CA THR A 496 -0.15 -10.29 16.36
C THR A 496 -0.10 -9.81 17.81
N GLY A 497 0.33 -10.68 18.72
CA GLY A 497 0.47 -10.37 20.16
C GLY A 497 -0.76 -10.70 21.01
N VAL A 498 -1.79 -11.31 20.42
CA VAL A 498 -2.88 -11.94 21.16
C VAL A 498 -3.03 -13.41 20.79
N ALA A 499 -3.73 -14.16 21.65
CA ALA A 499 -4.06 -15.56 21.41
C ALA A 499 -4.84 -15.72 20.10
N GLN A 500 -4.57 -16.81 19.39
CA GLN A 500 -5.29 -17.18 18.18
C GLN A 500 -6.81 -17.29 18.47
N PRO A 501 -7.67 -16.60 17.72
CA PRO A 501 -9.11 -16.73 17.88
C PRO A 501 -9.63 -18.03 17.26
N LEU A 502 -10.84 -18.45 17.66
CA LEU A 502 -11.51 -19.65 17.13
C LEU A 502 -12.24 -19.42 15.79
N VAL A 503 -12.15 -18.20 15.25
CA VAL A 503 -12.81 -17.81 13.99
C VAL A 503 -11.92 -18.16 12.80
N SER A 504 -12.55 -18.53 11.67
CA SER A 504 -11.84 -18.71 10.41
C SER A 504 -11.96 -17.45 9.56
N THR A 505 -10.89 -17.11 8.85
CA THR A 505 -10.92 -16.10 7.78
C THR A 505 -11.47 -16.71 6.51
N LEU A 506 -10.98 -17.88 6.08
CA LEU A 506 -11.51 -18.61 4.94
C LEU A 506 -11.38 -20.12 5.10
N ASN A 507 -12.05 -20.85 4.22
CA ASN A 507 -12.14 -22.30 4.21
C ASN A 507 -11.84 -22.83 2.80
N ALA A 508 -11.04 -23.89 2.70
CA ALA A 508 -10.70 -24.53 1.42
C ALA A 508 -10.61 -26.04 1.62
N TYR A 509 -11.77 -26.68 1.78
CA TYR A 509 -11.89 -28.12 2.07
C TYR A 509 -11.56 -28.98 0.85
N ASP A 510 -11.81 -28.46 -0.34
CA ASP A 510 -11.54 -29.07 -1.65
C ASP A 510 -10.08 -28.88 -2.13
N GLY A 511 -9.29 -28.05 -1.42
CA GLY A 511 -7.92 -27.71 -1.78
C GLY A 511 -7.79 -26.73 -2.94
N GLN A 512 -8.88 -26.06 -3.33
CA GLN A 512 -8.84 -25.04 -4.39
C GLN A 512 -8.19 -23.74 -3.91
N VAL A 513 -7.66 -22.97 -4.86
CA VAL A 513 -7.20 -21.61 -4.58
C VAL A 513 -8.40 -20.78 -4.19
N THR A 514 -8.42 -20.33 -2.94
CA THR A 514 -9.56 -19.62 -2.36
C THR A 514 -9.10 -18.26 -1.85
N ALA A 515 -9.81 -17.21 -2.25
CA ALA A 515 -9.60 -15.86 -1.79
C ALA A 515 -10.76 -15.42 -0.89
N ASN A 516 -10.46 -14.64 0.14
CA ASN A 516 -11.47 -13.92 0.91
C ASN A 516 -10.92 -12.58 1.38
N ALA A 517 -11.72 -11.53 1.21
CA ALA A 517 -11.45 -10.24 1.81
C ALA A 517 -11.53 -10.31 3.35
N LEU A 518 -10.83 -9.40 4.02
CA LEU A 518 -10.85 -9.29 5.47
C LEU A 518 -10.55 -7.87 5.94
N ILE A 519 -11.09 -7.55 7.11
CA ILE A 519 -10.69 -6.39 7.89
C ILE A 519 -10.05 -6.90 9.18
N VAL A 520 -8.77 -6.61 9.39
CA VAL A 520 -7.98 -7.17 10.50
C VAL A 520 -7.21 -6.09 11.24
N SER A 521 -7.25 -6.14 12.57
CA SER A 521 -6.48 -5.20 13.40
C SER A 521 -4.98 -5.46 13.31
N ALA A 522 -4.19 -4.40 13.34
CA ALA A 522 -2.75 -4.45 13.47
C ALA A 522 -2.36 -4.85 14.90
N GLY A 523 -1.36 -5.72 15.02
CA GLY A 523 -0.81 -6.20 16.28
C GLY A 523 0.49 -5.51 16.67
N THR A 524 1.29 -6.19 17.50
CA THR A 524 2.64 -5.74 17.87
C THR A 524 3.47 -5.42 16.63
N GLY A 525 4.04 -4.21 16.57
CA GLY A 525 4.85 -3.76 15.41
C GLY A 525 4.06 -3.60 14.10
N GLY A 526 2.74 -3.49 14.18
CA GLY A 526 1.87 -3.43 12.99
C GLY A 526 1.61 -4.80 12.34
N ALA A 527 2.04 -5.90 12.97
CA ALA A 527 1.98 -7.22 12.35
C ALA A 527 0.60 -7.89 12.44
N VAL A 528 0.33 -8.79 11.47
CA VAL A 528 -0.76 -9.77 11.52
C VAL A 528 -0.19 -11.17 11.60
N SER A 529 -0.86 -12.06 12.34
CA SER A 529 -0.52 -13.47 12.45
C SER A 529 -1.51 -14.30 11.63
N ALA A 530 -1.00 -15.33 10.95
CA ALA A 530 -1.78 -16.26 10.15
C ALA A 530 -1.50 -17.70 10.59
N PHE A 531 -2.55 -18.50 10.77
CA PHE A 531 -2.50 -19.92 11.08
C PHE A 531 -3.20 -20.72 9.99
N VAL A 532 -2.62 -21.85 9.63
CA VAL A 532 -3.19 -22.79 8.65
C VAL A 532 -3.28 -24.19 9.25
N THR A 533 -4.39 -24.89 9.01
CA THR A 533 -4.53 -26.27 9.49
C THR A 533 -3.67 -27.26 8.72
N ASN A 534 -3.48 -27.05 7.40
CA ASN A 534 -2.67 -27.89 6.52
C ASN A 534 -1.74 -27.05 5.63
N ALA A 535 -0.84 -27.70 4.90
CA ALA A 535 0.17 -27.01 4.10
C ALA A 535 -0.43 -26.20 2.94
N THR A 536 -0.04 -24.93 2.84
CA THR A 536 -0.51 -24.02 1.78
C THR A 536 0.42 -22.84 1.60
N HIS A 537 0.45 -22.27 0.39
CA HIS A 537 1.02 -20.93 0.22
C HIS A 537 -0.02 -19.86 0.60
N LEU A 538 0.47 -18.74 1.12
CA LEU A 538 -0.33 -17.57 1.44
C LEU A 538 0.05 -16.43 0.52
N ILE A 539 -0.94 -15.68 0.08
CA ILE A 539 -0.79 -14.43 -0.67
C ILE A 539 -1.72 -13.42 0.00
N PHE A 540 -1.16 -12.34 0.54
CA PHE A 540 -1.96 -11.24 1.08
C PHE A 540 -1.73 -9.99 0.26
N ASP A 541 -2.84 -9.39 -0.15
CA ASP A 541 -2.87 -8.11 -0.85
C ASP A 541 -3.61 -7.09 0.04
N VAL A 542 -3.13 -5.85 0.09
CA VAL A 542 -3.71 -4.76 0.88
C VAL A 542 -4.29 -3.70 -0.06
N ASP A 543 -5.51 -3.25 0.23
CA ASP A 543 -6.24 -2.22 -0.53
C ASP A 543 -6.51 -0.94 0.27
N GLY A 544 -6.29 -0.98 1.58
CA GLY A 544 -6.39 0.19 2.43
C GLY A 544 -6.13 -0.10 3.90
N TYR A 545 -6.19 0.93 4.72
CA TYR A 545 -6.04 0.81 6.17
C TYR A 545 -6.96 1.78 6.90
N PHE A 546 -7.28 1.46 8.15
CA PHE A 546 -7.91 2.39 9.07
C PHE A 546 -6.92 2.88 10.11
N ALA A 547 -6.88 4.19 10.31
CA ALA A 547 -6.05 4.84 11.31
C ALA A 547 -6.84 5.95 12.02
N LEU A 548 -6.28 6.46 13.12
CA LEU A 548 -6.82 7.66 13.73
C LEU A 548 -6.80 8.83 12.73
N PRO A 549 -7.67 9.84 12.92
CA PRO A 549 -7.59 11.07 12.14
C PRO A 549 -6.17 11.63 12.25
N SER A 550 -5.52 11.93 11.13
CA SER A 550 -4.28 12.69 11.16
C SER A 550 -4.56 14.01 11.87
N PRO A 551 -3.70 14.44 12.82
CA PRO A 551 -3.86 15.77 13.39
C PRO A 551 -3.81 16.79 12.23
N PRO A 552 -4.70 17.79 12.21
CA PRO A 552 -4.57 18.85 11.22
C PRO A 552 -3.15 19.42 11.33
N SER A 553 -2.50 19.67 10.18
CA SER A 553 -1.26 20.43 10.14
C SER A 553 -1.54 21.81 10.74
N ASP A 554 -1.22 21.97 12.02
CA ASP A 554 -1.45 23.22 12.73
C ASP A 554 -0.54 24.30 12.13
N THR A 555 -1.14 25.20 11.35
CA THR A 555 -0.47 26.38 10.80
C THR A 555 -0.57 27.59 11.73
N ARG A 556 -0.85 27.41 13.02
CA ARG A 556 -0.83 28.53 13.98
C ARG A 556 -0.07 28.18 15.24
N ALA A 557 1.26 28.26 15.13
CA ALA A 557 2.07 28.66 16.27
C ALA A 557 1.63 30.08 16.69
N TYR A 558 0.72 30.17 17.67
CA TYR A 558 0.50 31.39 18.42
C TYR A 558 1.78 31.69 19.20
N SER A 559 2.47 32.77 18.82
CA SER A 559 3.55 33.33 19.63
C SER A 559 2.95 33.86 20.94
N SER A 560 3.10 33.13 22.04
CA SER A 560 2.86 33.69 23.38
C SER A 560 4.13 34.36 23.88
N THR A 561 4.35 35.60 23.47
CA THR A 561 5.18 36.57 24.20
C THR A 561 4.39 37.86 24.33
N ASP A 562 3.52 37.87 25.35
CA ASP A 562 3.13 39.08 26.08
C ASP A 562 2.54 38.66 27.42
N ARG A 563 3.41 38.59 28.43
CA ARG A 563 3.18 39.05 29.82
C ARG A 563 4.44 38.93 30.66
#